data_AF-A0A4Y2I8D0-F1
#
_entry.id   AF-A0A4Y2I8D0-F1
#
_cell.length_a   1.000
_cell.length_b   1.000
_cell.length_c   1.000
_cell.angle_alpha   90.00
_cell.angle_beta   90.00
_cell.angle_gamma   90.00
#
_symmetry.space_group_name_H-M   'P 1'
#
loop_
_entity.id
_entity.type
_entity.pdbx_description
1 polymer ?
#
loop_
_entity_poly.entity_id
_entity_poly.type
_entity_poly.pdbx_seq_one_letter_code
_entity_poly.pdbx_strand_id
1 'polypeptide(L)'
;MYRVFTHRNSYKYLDILKPLVVSCNHSLHRSHGFAPPNVTEADEPLLYKSLYNINAPIRFRFAVNDVVRISKARKVFRKGYLPGWTEEIFVVYKCYPTNPPTYVLKDLSGKEIAGRFYAEELQKIDKPHNNLWAIEKIIRSKGQKSCILSVFILSV
;
A
#
# COMPACT_ATOMS: atom_id res chain seq x y z
N MET A 1 20.18 -23.57 -3.19
CA MET A 1 21.63 -23.27 -3.29
C MET A 1 22.36 -23.48 -1.97
N TYR A 2 21.98 -22.80 -0.87
CA TYR A 2 22.68 -22.90 0.43
C TYR A 2 22.82 -24.34 0.97
N ARG A 3 21.78 -25.17 0.82
CA ARG A 3 21.82 -26.61 1.16
C ARG A 3 22.96 -27.39 0.48
N VAL A 4 23.30 -27.02 -0.77
CA VAL A 4 24.37 -27.69 -1.53
C VAL A 4 25.74 -27.20 -1.05
N PHE A 5 25.86 -25.92 -0.70
CA PHE A 5 27.10 -25.36 -0.15
C PHE A 5 27.45 -25.99 1.20
N THR A 6 26.46 -26.15 2.09
CA THR A 6 26.66 -26.80 3.39
C THR A 6 27.05 -28.27 3.23
N HIS A 7 26.43 -28.99 2.30
CA HIS A 7 26.75 -30.40 2.06
C HIS A 7 28.16 -30.62 1.47
N ARG A 8 28.60 -29.72 0.57
CA ARG A 8 29.90 -29.82 -0.09
C ARG A 8 31.03 -29.13 0.67
N ASN A 9 30.71 -28.42 1.75
CA ASN A 9 31.62 -27.52 2.47
C ASN A 9 32.42 -26.60 1.53
N SER A 10 31.76 -26.06 0.51
CA SER A 10 32.39 -25.23 -0.52
C SER A 10 31.38 -24.26 -1.14
N TYR A 11 31.83 -23.02 -1.36
CA TYR A 11 31.05 -21.96 -2.01
C TYR A 11 31.31 -21.87 -3.52
N LYS A 12 32.07 -22.81 -4.09
CA LYS A 12 32.31 -22.87 -5.55
C LYS A 12 31.01 -23.24 -6.27
N TYR A 13 30.32 -22.23 -6.78
CA TYR A 13 28.99 -22.39 -7.37
C TYR A 13 29.01 -22.70 -8.87
N LEU A 14 30.10 -22.37 -9.58
CA LEU A 14 30.18 -22.57 -11.04
C LEU A 14 29.99 -24.03 -11.43
N ASP A 15 30.58 -24.95 -10.67
CA ASP A 15 30.51 -26.40 -10.93
C ASP A 15 29.11 -26.98 -10.71
N ILE A 16 28.27 -26.31 -9.92
CA ILE A 16 26.90 -26.75 -9.60
C ILE A 16 25.83 -25.91 -10.30
N LEU A 17 26.21 -24.88 -11.05
CA LEU A 17 25.26 -23.96 -11.63
C LEU A 17 24.37 -24.68 -12.65
N LYS A 18 24.96 -25.46 -13.55
CA LYS A 18 24.23 -26.25 -14.56
C LYS A 18 23.19 -27.19 -13.93
N PRO A 19 23.54 -28.09 -12.99
CA PRO A 19 22.56 -28.98 -12.37
C PRO A 19 21.50 -28.23 -11.55
N LEU A 20 21.84 -27.08 -10.94
CA LEU A 20 20.86 -26.26 -10.24
C LEU A 20 19.82 -25.65 -11.18
N VAL A 21 20.24 -25.10 -12.33
CA VAL A 21 19.32 -24.54 -13.32
C VAL A 21 18.37 -25.62 -13.85
N VAL A 22 18.91 -26.80 -14.17
CA VAL A 22 18.11 -27.96 -14.59
C VAL A 22 17.09 -28.32 -13.50
N SER A 23 17.53 -28.43 -12.25
CA SER A 23 16.63 -28.75 -11.13
C SER A 23 15.54 -27.69 -10.93
N CYS A 24 15.86 -26.40 -11.02
CA CYS A 24 14.85 -25.33 -10.90
C CYS A 24 13.83 -25.41 -12.03
N ASN A 25 14.29 -25.56 -13.28
CA ASN A 25 13.41 -25.58 -14.44
C ASN A 25 12.51 -26.82 -14.49
N HIS A 26 12.93 -27.97 -13.95
CA HIS A 26 12.10 -29.18 -13.92
C HIS A 26 11.30 -29.36 -12.62
N SER A 27 11.48 -28.47 -11.65
CA SER A 27 10.71 -28.50 -10.42
C SER A 27 9.29 -28.02 -10.68
N LEU A 28 8.30 -28.76 -10.17
CA LEU A 28 6.92 -28.31 -10.16
C LEU A 28 6.79 -27.10 -9.23
N HIS A 29 6.18 -26.04 -9.72
CA HIS A 29 5.86 -24.88 -8.90
C HIS A 29 4.60 -25.14 -8.07
N ARG A 30 4.65 -24.91 -6.75
CA ARG A 30 3.52 -25.16 -5.84
C ARG A 30 2.24 -24.41 -6.22
N SER A 31 2.37 -23.18 -6.71
CA SER A 31 1.22 -22.29 -6.92
C SER A 31 0.28 -22.76 -8.04
N HIS A 32 0.82 -23.43 -9.07
CA HIS A 32 0.05 -23.83 -10.25
C HIS A 32 0.30 -25.27 -10.69
N GLY A 33 1.32 -25.94 -10.14
CA GLY A 33 1.59 -27.37 -10.38
C GLY A 33 2.36 -27.70 -11.65
N PHE A 34 2.86 -26.71 -12.40
CA PHE A 34 3.61 -26.95 -13.65
C PHE A 34 5.10 -26.71 -13.45
N ALA A 35 5.92 -27.46 -14.20
CA ALA A 35 7.31 -27.11 -14.45
C ALA A 35 7.39 -26.18 -15.67
N PRO A 36 8.23 -25.14 -15.66
CA PRO A 36 8.44 -24.24 -16.80
C PRO A 36 8.51 -24.87 -18.21
N PRO A 37 9.26 -25.97 -18.46
CA PRO A 37 9.36 -26.56 -19.80
C PRO A 37 8.07 -27.25 -20.27
N ASN A 38 7.12 -27.52 -19.35
CA ASN A 38 5.87 -28.21 -19.67
C ASN A 38 4.70 -27.25 -19.90
N VAL A 39 4.94 -25.93 -19.86
CA VAL A 39 3.90 -24.91 -20.05
C VAL A 39 3.71 -24.63 -21.54
N THR A 40 2.49 -24.77 -22.02
CA THR A 40 2.09 -24.41 -23.39
C THR A 40 1.09 -23.25 -23.39
N GLU A 41 0.86 -22.63 -24.55
CA GLU A 41 -0.13 -21.53 -24.70
C GLU A 41 -1.55 -21.98 -24.34
N ALA A 42 -1.88 -23.25 -24.57
CA ALA A 42 -3.19 -23.80 -24.19
C ALA A 42 -3.43 -23.85 -22.67
N ASP A 43 -2.35 -23.85 -21.87
CA ASP A 43 -2.42 -23.90 -20.41
C ASP A 43 -2.60 -22.51 -19.78
N GLU A 44 -2.41 -21.43 -20.55
CA GLU A 44 -2.52 -20.05 -20.08
C GLU A 44 -3.79 -19.77 -19.27
N PRO A 45 -5.02 -20.10 -19.73
CA PRO A 45 -6.23 -19.80 -18.96
C PRO A 45 -6.29 -20.55 -17.63
N LEU A 46 -5.75 -21.77 -17.58
CA LEU A 46 -5.68 -22.58 -16.36
C LEU A 46 -4.66 -22.00 -15.38
N LEU A 47 -3.47 -21.65 -15.87
CA LEU A 47 -2.42 -21.01 -15.07
C LEU A 47 -2.89 -19.66 -14.53
N TYR A 48 -3.51 -18.84 -15.36
CA TYR A 48 -4.04 -17.54 -14.98
C TYR A 48 -5.09 -17.68 -13.86
N LYS A 49 -6.03 -18.62 -14.00
CA LYS A 49 -7.04 -18.90 -12.98
C LYS A 49 -6.45 -19.48 -11.68
N SER A 50 -5.38 -20.25 -11.75
CA SER A 50 -4.70 -20.82 -10.57
C SER A 50 -3.87 -19.77 -9.82
N LEU A 51 -3.23 -18.85 -10.55
CA LEU A 51 -2.35 -17.83 -9.98
C LEU A 51 -3.14 -16.65 -9.42
N TYR A 52 -4.22 -16.26 -10.08
CA TYR A 52 -5.02 -15.10 -9.72
C TYR A 52 -6.38 -15.55 -9.22
N ASN A 53 -6.75 -15.10 -8.01
CA ASN A 53 -8.08 -15.32 -7.45
C ASN A 53 -9.10 -14.37 -8.10
N ILE A 54 -9.43 -14.61 -9.38
CA ILE A 54 -10.32 -13.77 -10.18
C ILE A 54 -11.73 -13.69 -9.54
N ASN A 55 -12.16 -14.78 -8.89
CA ASN A 55 -13.47 -14.90 -8.26
C ASN A 55 -13.47 -14.57 -6.76
N ALA A 56 -12.41 -13.97 -6.22
CA ALA A 56 -12.41 -13.59 -4.81
C ALA A 56 -13.49 -12.53 -4.53
N PRO A 57 -14.32 -12.70 -3.48
CA PRO A 57 -15.27 -11.68 -3.10
C PRO A 57 -14.52 -10.42 -2.69
N ILE A 58 -14.86 -9.29 -3.31
CA ILE A 58 -14.25 -8.01 -2.98
C ILE A 58 -14.76 -7.57 -1.61
N ARG A 59 -13.82 -7.40 -0.68
CA ARG A 59 -14.11 -6.95 0.69
C ARG A 59 -13.57 -5.55 0.90
N PHE A 60 -14.46 -4.61 1.19
CA PHE A 60 -14.06 -3.27 1.56
C PHE A 60 -13.60 -3.24 3.02
N ARG A 61 -12.42 -2.63 3.24
CA ARG A 61 -11.86 -2.42 4.59
C ARG A 61 -12.43 -1.18 5.26
N PHE A 62 -12.83 -0.20 4.45
CA PHE A 62 -13.37 1.09 4.91
C PHE A 62 -14.75 1.32 4.33
N ALA A 63 -15.63 1.93 5.12
CA ALA A 63 -16.95 2.34 4.70
C ALA A 63 -16.96 3.80 4.21
N VAL A 64 -18.00 4.16 3.46
CA VAL A 64 -18.25 5.57 3.12
C VAL A 64 -18.46 6.36 4.43
N ASN A 65 -17.88 7.55 4.50
CA ASN A 65 -17.80 8.44 5.66
C ASN A 65 -16.82 8.01 6.78
N ASP A 66 -16.03 6.95 6.58
CA ASP A 66 -14.92 6.68 7.49
C ASP A 66 -13.86 7.78 7.40
N VAL A 67 -13.32 8.13 8.56
CA VAL A 67 -12.27 9.14 8.70
C VAL A 67 -10.91 8.46 8.62
N VAL A 68 -10.07 8.89 7.68
CA VAL A 68 -8.81 8.23 7.35
C VAL A 68 -7.64 9.21 7.19
N ARG A 69 -6.42 8.70 7.34
CA ARG A 69 -5.15 9.34 6.96
C ARG A 69 -4.53 8.62 5.77
N ILE A 70 -3.74 9.36 5.00
CA ILE A 70 -3.01 8.82 3.84
C ILE A 70 -1.56 8.52 4.25
N SER A 71 -0.98 7.46 3.71
CA SER A 71 0.43 7.14 3.91
C SER A 71 1.34 8.15 3.19
N LYS A 72 2.42 8.59 3.84
CA LYS A 72 3.43 9.47 3.21
C LYS A 72 4.28 8.67 2.23
N ALA A 73 4.54 9.26 1.07
CA ALA A 73 5.45 8.69 0.07
C ALA A 73 6.84 8.41 0.69
N ARG A 74 7.35 7.20 0.47
CA ARG A 74 8.64 6.78 1.01
C ARG A 74 9.79 7.44 0.22
N LYS A 75 10.67 8.14 0.94
CA LYS A 75 11.96 8.62 0.40
C LYS A 75 13.05 7.55 0.61
N VAL A 76 14.07 7.53 -0.25
CA VAL A 76 15.21 6.58 -0.19
C VAL A 76 15.84 6.54 1.20
N PHE A 77 16.02 7.70 1.82
CA PHE A 77 16.48 7.84 3.20
C PHE A 77 15.37 8.40 4.07
N ARG A 78 14.72 7.54 4.86
CA ARG A 78 13.70 7.94 5.83
C ARG A 78 14.28 7.88 7.23
N LYS A 79 14.05 8.93 8.01
CA LYS A 79 14.32 8.92 9.45
C LYS A 79 13.22 8.12 10.15
N GLY A 80 13.59 7.05 10.86
CA GLY A 80 12.63 6.12 11.49
C GLY A 80 11.71 6.78 12.53
N TYR A 81 12.17 7.88 13.15
CA TYR A 81 11.38 8.62 14.14
C TYR A 81 10.30 9.53 13.53
N LEU A 82 10.28 9.74 12.20
CA LEU A 82 9.26 10.56 11.56
C LEU A 82 7.98 9.74 11.29
N PRO A 83 6.79 10.33 11.51
CA PRO A 83 5.53 9.63 11.29
C PRO A 83 5.35 9.28 9.81
N GLY A 84 4.76 8.10 9.56
CA GLY A 84 4.53 7.56 8.21
C GLY A 84 3.22 8.00 7.57
N TRP A 85 2.38 8.71 8.31
CA TRP A 85 1.04 9.13 7.91
C TRP A 85 0.97 10.65 7.78
N THR A 86 0.08 11.14 6.92
CA THR A 86 -0.23 12.58 6.81
C THR A 86 -0.84 13.08 8.12
N GLU A 87 -0.63 14.36 8.41
CA GLU A 87 -1.29 15.01 9.56
C GLU A 87 -2.74 15.34 9.22
N GLU A 88 -2.98 15.71 7.95
CA GLU A 88 -4.28 15.92 7.34
C GLU A 88 -5.18 14.69 7.41
N ILE A 89 -6.46 14.95 7.59
CA ILE A 89 -7.51 13.97 7.80
C ILE A 89 -8.49 14.07 6.64
N PHE A 90 -8.82 12.91 6.08
CA PHE A 90 -9.73 12.81 4.95
C PHE A 90 -10.92 11.94 5.30
N VAL A 91 -11.95 12.04 4.48
CA VAL A 91 -13.17 11.24 4.60
C VAL A 91 -13.31 10.38 3.35
N VAL A 92 -13.59 9.10 3.53
CA VAL A 92 -13.91 8.20 2.42
C VAL A 92 -15.22 8.64 1.79
N TYR A 93 -15.16 9.05 0.52
CA TYR A 93 -16.32 9.53 -0.22
C TYR A 93 -16.99 8.42 -1.03
N LYS A 94 -16.20 7.64 -1.77
CA LYS A 94 -16.69 6.53 -2.61
C LYS A 94 -15.76 5.33 -2.51
N CYS A 95 -16.36 4.15 -2.53
CA CYS A 95 -15.66 2.86 -2.59
C CYS A 95 -15.96 2.22 -3.94
N TYR A 96 -14.93 1.73 -4.63
CA TYR A 96 -15.08 1.07 -5.91
C TYR A 96 -14.70 -0.41 -5.83
N PRO A 97 -15.54 -1.31 -6.35
CA PRO A 97 -15.30 -2.75 -6.35
C PRO A 97 -14.31 -3.14 -7.45
N THR A 98 -13.08 -2.65 -7.36
CA THR A 98 -11.94 -3.13 -8.13
C THR A 98 -11.26 -4.28 -7.38
N ASN A 99 -10.49 -5.12 -8.05
CA ASN A 99 -9.62 -6.11 -7.40
C ASN A 99 -8.15 -5.68 -7.57
N PRO A 100 -7.49 -5.11 -6.55
CA PRO A 100 -7.95 -4.83 -5.19
C PRO A 100 -8.86 -3.59 -5.05
N PRO A 101 -9.65 -3.46 -3.97
CA PRO A 101 -10.62 -2.37 -3.79
C PRO A 101 -9.94 -1.01 -3.66
N THR A 102 -10.54 0.00 -4.28
CA THR A 102 -10.00 1.36 -4.33
C THR A 102 -11.00 2.39 -3.80
N TYR A 103 -10.48 3.48 -3.26
CA TYR A 103 -11.25 4.50 -2.54
C TYR A 103 -10.99 5.89 -3.12
N VAL A 104 -12.03 6.71 -3.18
CA VAL A 104 -11.93 8.15 -3.44
C VAL A 104 -12.17 8.88 -2.14
N LEU A 105 -11.31 9.87 -1.87
CA LEU A 105 -11.31 10.64 -0.65
C LEU A 105 -11.77 12.07 -0.91
N LYS A 106 -12.39 12.67 0.11
CA LYS A 106 -12.67 14.10 0.18
C LYS A 106 -12.02 14.68 1.41
N ASP A 107 -11.61 15.94 1.30
CA ASP A 107 -11.15 16.71 2.44
C ASP A 107 -12.33 17.14 3.34
N LEU A 108 -12.05 17.65 4.54
CA LEU A 108 -13.06 18.17 5.46
C LEU A 108 -13.86 19.34 4.88
N SER A 109 -13.24 20.10 3.97
CA SER A 109 -13.87 21.19 3.20
C SER A 109 -14.79 20.67 2.07
N GLY A 110 -14.88 19.34 1.88
CA GLY A 110 -15.73 18.71 0.86
C GLY A 110 -15.12 18.63 -0.55
N LYS A 111 -13.89 19.10 -0.74
CA LYS A 111 -13.15 18.99 -2.01
C LYS A 111 -12.66 17.56 -2.22
N GLU A 112 -12.96 16.98 -3.38
CA GLU A 112 -12.47 15.64 -3.76
C GLU A 112 -10.97 15.70 -4.08
N ILE A 113 -10.23 14.70 -3.61
CA ILE A 113 -8.81 14.54 -3.92
C ILE A 113 -8.67 13.84 -5.27
N ALA A 114 -7.76 14.34 -6.10
CA ALA A 114 -7.45 13.70 -7.37
C ALA A 114 -6.80 12.32 -7.15
N GLY A 115 -7.36 11.30 -7.80
CA GLY A 115 -6.84 9.94 -7.78
C GLY A 115 -7.68 8.96 -6.95
N ARG A 116 -7.19 7.72 -6.89
CA ARG A 116 -7.81 6.61 -6.15
C ARG A 116 -6.75 5.98 -5.27
N PHE A 117 -7.12 5.65 -4.05
CA PHE A 117 -6.22 5.10 -3.04
C PHE A 117 -6.54 3.64 -2.76
N TYR A 118 -5.52 2.85 -2.45
CA TYR A 118 -5.67 1.48 -1.99
C TYR A 118 -5.93 1.41 -0.48
N ALA A 119 -6.43 0.27 0.00
CA ALA A 119 -6.69 0.08 1.43
C ALA A 119 -5.41 0.17 2.28
N GLU A 120 -4.26 -0.21 1.72
CA GLU A 120 -2.95 -0.21 2.36
C GLU A 120 -2.39 1.19 2.54
N GLU A 121 -2.85 2.14 1.73
CA GLU A 121 -2.42 3.54 1.76
C GLU A 121 -3.24 4.36 2.77
N LEU A 122 -4.25 3.75 3.39
CA LEU A 122 -5.21 4.41 4.28
C LEU A 122 -5.15 3.86 5.70
N GLN A 123 -5.24 4.76 6.67
CA GLN A 123 -5.38 4.41 8.08
C GLN A 123 -6.64 5.04 8.65
N LYS A 124 -7.59 4.21 9.12
CA LYS A 124 -8.77 4.68 9.87
C LYS A 124 -8.37 5.29 11.20
N ILE A 125 -9.01 6.39 11.54
CA ILE A 125 -8.85 7.09 12.82
C ILE A 125 -10.16 7.01 13.58
N ASP A 126 -10.12 6.47 14.79
CA ASP A 126 -11.19 6.62 15.77
C ASP A 126 -10.96 7.94 16.50
N LYS A 127 -11.87 8.92 16.37
CA LYS A 127 -11.71 10.22 17.03
C LYS A 127 -12.07 10.11 18.52
N PRO A 128 -11.15 10.31 19.49
CA PRO A 128 -11.54 10.84 20.78
C PRO A 128 -11.87 12.33 20.64
N HIS A 129 -12.76 12.82 21.49
CA HIS A 129 -13.37 14.16 21.46
C HIS A 129 -12.41 15.37 21.57
N ASN A 130 -11.10 15.14 21.64
CA ASN A 130 -10.07 16.14 21.97
C ASN A 130 -9.00 16.21 20.88
N ASN A 131 -9.36 16.71 19.70
CA ASN A 131 -8.43 16.85 18.59
C ASN A 131 -7.73 18.21 18.67
N LEU A 132 -6.49 18.23 19.15
CA LEU A 132 -5.58 19.35 18.95
C LEU A 132 -5.11 19.32 17.48
N TRP A 133 -5.63 20.25 16.67
CA TRP A 133 -5.22 20.36 15.26
C TRP A 133 -3.86 21.05 15.15
N ALA A 134 -3.00 20.53 14.27
CA ALA A 134 -1.74 21.18 13.94
C ALA A 134 -2.03 22.48 13.16
N ILE A 135 -1.48 23.60 13.63
CA ILE A 135 -1.62 24.89 12.97
C ILE A 135 -0.61 24.94 11.82
N GLU A 136 -1.11 25.03 10.58
CA GLU A 136 -0.25 25.08 9.38
C GLU A 136 0.49 26.41 9.26
N LYS A 137 -0.19 27.54 9.48
CA LYS A 137 0.39 28.86 9.28
C LYS A 137 -0.29 29.91 10.15
N ILE A 138 0.50 30.67 10.91
CA ILE A 138 0.04 31.87 11.61
C ILE A 138 0.13 33.04 10.63
N ILE A 139 -1.00 33.61 10.22
CA ILE A 139 -1.08 34.61 9.14
C ILE A 139 -0.54 35.98 9.59
N ARG A 140 -0.75 36.35 10.87
CA ARG A 140 -0.23 37.57 11.50
C ARG A 140 -0.32 37.47 13.03
N SER A 141 0.74 37.86 13.74
CA SER A 141 0.68 38.18 15.17
C SER A 141 0.68 39.70 15.30
N LYS A 142 -0.36 40.28 15.91
CA LYS A 142 -0.41 41.72 16.22
C LYS A 142 -0.11 41.91 17.71
N GLY A 143 0.87 42.75 18.00
CA GLY A 143 1.13 43.21 19.36
C GLY A 143 -0.08 43.97 19.92
N GLN A 144 -0.54 43.51 21.08
CA GLN A 144 -1.50 44.12 22.01
C GLN A 144 -2.92 44.45 21.53
N LYS A 145 -3.86 43.74 22.19
CA LYS A 145 -5.26 44.07 22.53
C LYS A 145 -6.33 43.94 21.42
N SER A 146 -7.19 42.93 21.64
CA SER A 146 -8.53 42.64 21.09
C SER A 146 -8.66 41.79 19.81
N CYS A 147 -9.27 40.61 20.04
CA CYS A 147 -10.14 39.72 19.26
C CYS A 147 -10.09 39.66 17.71
N ILE A 148 -9.79 38.46 17.21
CA ILE A 148 -10.59 37.52 16.39
C ILE A 148 -9.58 36.66 15.62
N LEU A 149 -9.38 35.41 16.05
CA LEU A 149 -8.62 34.42 15.28
C LEU A 149 -9.53 33.85 14.19
N SER A 150 -9.58 34.50 13.03
CA SER A 150 -10.04 33.86 11.81
C SER A 150 -8.93 32.93 11.32
N VAL A 151 -9.02 31.66 11.73
CA VAL A 151 -8.14 30.58 11.26
C VAL A 151 -8.70 30.08 9.93
N PHE A 152 -7.97 30.29 8.84
CA PHE A 152 -8.24 29.59 7.60
C PHE A 152 -7.56 28.22 7.65
N ILE A 153 -8.38 27.17 7.50
CA ILE A 153 -7.95 25.82 7.16
C ILE A 153 -8.20 25.70 5.65
N LEU A 154 -7.15 25.53 4.85
CA LEU A 154 -7.23 25.24 3.41
C LEU A 154 -6.13 24.21 3.13
N SER A 155 -6.41 22.92 2.98
CA SER A 155 -6.93 22.28 1.75
C SER A 155 -6.08 22.62 0.52
N VAL A 156 -4.91 22.00 0.35
CA VAL A 156 -4.16 21.96 -0.92
C VAL A 156 -4.15 20.56 -1.49
#